data_AF-U2L2I7-F1
#
_entry.id   AF-U2L2I7-F1
#
_cell.length_a   1.000
_cell.length_b   1.000
_cell.length_c   1.000
_cell.angle_alpha   90.00
_cell.angle_beta   90.00
_cell.angle_gamma   90.00
#
_symmetry.space_group_name_H-M   'P 1'
#
loop_
_entity.id
_entity.type
_entity.pdbx_description
1 polymer ?
#
loop_
_entity_poly.entity_id
_entity_poly.type
_entity_poly.pdbx_seq_one_letter_code
_entity_poly.pdbx_strand_id
1 'polypeptide(L)'
;MEHQVLEFLGILKDGVFYPASILESIMILCFGLSWPMSIARSLKSKSTKGKSLLFMCFIAFGYICGISAKLLEHKYNLAFWFYIPNIVMVTTDICLYFRNKRIENSLSETIIIEA
;
A
#
# COMPACT_ATOMS: atom_id res chain seq x y z
N MET A 1 28.53 -13.69 -4.05
CA MET A 1 27.18 -13.30 -4.51
C MET A 1 26.33 -12.71 -3.39
N GLU A 2 26.28 -13.30 -2.19
CA GLU A 2 25.45 -12.78 -1.09
C GLU A 2 25.81 -11.35 -0.65
N HIS A 3 27.10 -11.03 -0.52
CA HIS A 3 27.56 -9.69 -0.14
C HIS A 3 27.13 -8.58 -1.11
N GLN A 4 27.18 -8.84 -2.42
CA GLN A 4 26.84 -7.86 -3.45
C GLN A 4 25.32 -7.60 -3.52
N VAL A 5 24.51 -8.63 -3.24
CA VAL A 5 23.06 -8.49 -3.09
C VAL A 5 22.75 -7.67 -1.84
N LEU A 6 23.43 -7.92 -0.73
CA LEU A 6 23.21 -7.19 0.53
C LEU A 6 23.65 -5.73 0.48
N GLU A 7 24.69 -5.39 -0.29
CA GLU A 7 25.06 -4.00 -0.61
C GLU A 7 24.07 -3.34 -1.56
N PHE A 8 23.62 -4.04 -2.62
CA PHE A 8 22.58 -3.54 -3.53
C PHE A 8 21.26 -3.27 -2.80
N LEU A 9 20.97 -4.07 -1.78
CA LEU A 9 19.81 -3.92 -0.91
C LEU A 9 19.98 -2.81 0.15
N GLY A 10 21.17 -2.21 0.27
CA GLY A 10 21.46 -1.17 1.27
C GLY A 10 21.41 -1.65 2.72
N ILE A 11 21.46 -2.97 2.94
CA ILE A 11 21.44 -3.60 4.28
C ILE A 11 22.84 -3.66 4.88
N LEU A 12 23.86 -3.86 4.03
CA LEU A 12 25.26 -3.92 4.39
C LEU A 12 26.02 -2.86 3.60
N LYS A 13 26.85 -2.08 4.28
CA LYS A 13 27.88 -1.26 3.64
C LYS A 13 29.16 -1.44 4.45
N ASP A 14 30.24 -1.84 3.78
CA ASP A 14 31.56 -2.08 4.41
C ASP A 14 31.52 -3.03 5.63
N GLY A 15 30.67 -4.07 5.60
CA GLY A 15 30.57 -5.04 6.70
C GLY A 15 29.77 -4.56 7.92
N VAL A 16 29.20 -3.35 7.89
CA VAL A 16 28.37 -2.79 8.96
C VAL A 16 26.90 -2.90 8.58
N PHE A 17 26.10 -3.45 9.50
CA PHE A 17 24.67 -3.65 9.34
C PHE A 17 23.92 -2.36 9.68
N TYR A 18 23.06 -1.89 8.79
CA TYR A 18 22.24 -0.70 9.03
C TYR A 18 20.82 -1.12 9.44
N PRO A 19 20.54 -1.35 10.74
CA PRO A 19 19.24 -1.86 11.19
C PRO A 19 18.08 -0.91 10.84
N ALA A 20 18.35 0.38 10.69
CA ALA A 20 17.36 1.38 10.27
C ALA A 20 16.70 1.03 8.92
N SER A 21 17.47 0.58 7.93
CA SER A 21 16.96 0.25 6.59
C SER A 21 16.12 -1.03 6.58
N ILE A 22 16.40 -1.97 7.49
CA ILE A 22 15.62 -3.19 7.67
C ILE A 22 14.30 -2.90 8.36
N LEU A 23 14.32 -2.11 9.44
CA LEU A 23 13.12 -1.68 10.13
C LEU A 23 12.19 -0.88 9.20
N GLU A 24 12.76 0.00 8.37
CA GLU A 24 12.03 0.73 7.32
C GLU A 24 11.40 -0.25 6.32
N SER A 25 12.14 -1.26 5.87
CA SER A 25 11.64 -2.26 4.92
C SER A 25 10.53 -3.12 5.51
N ILE A 26 10.68 -3.61 6.75
CA ILE A 26 9.67 -4.40 7.46
C ILE A 26 8.40 -3.57 7.67
N MET A 27 8.54 -2.30 8.06
CA MET A 27 7.39 -1.39 8.22
C MET A 27 6.60 -1.29 6.91
N ILE A 28 7.27 -1.08 5.77
CA ILE A 28 6.61 -0.97 4.47
C ILE A 28 6.03 -2.31 4.03
N LEU A 29 6.68 -3.43 4.33
CA LEU A 29 6.19 -4.77 4.03
C LEU A 29 4.91 -5.08 4.82
N CYS A 30 4.89 -4.80 6.12
CA CYS A 30 3.70 -4.93 6.97
C CYS A 30 2.56 -4.02 6.47
N PHE A 31 2.87 -2.78 6.08
CA PHE A 31 1.90 -1.90 5.45
C PHE A 31 1.38 -2.48 4.13
N GLY A 32 2.28 -2.99 3.29
CA GLY A 32 1.97 -3.65 2.02
C GLY A 32 1.01 -4.81 2.18
N LEU A 33 1.20 -5.66 3.21
CA LEU A 33 0.34 -6.79 3.52
C LEU A 33 -1.04 -6.40 4.11
N SER A 34 -1.18 -5.19 4.64
CA SER A 34 -2.48 -4.71 5.13
C SER A 34 -3.49 -4.49 3.98
N TRP A 35 -3.01 -4.13 2.78
CA TRP A 35 -3.82 -3.91 1.58
C TRP A 35 -4.48 -5.18 1.02
N PRO A 36 -3.79 -6.30 0.76
CA PRO A 36 -4.42 -7.53 0.28
C PRO A 36 -5.44 -8.07 1.29
N MET A 37 -5.18 -7.91 2.60
CA MET A 37 -6.15 -8.23 3.64
C MET A 37 -7.38 -7.31 3.57
N SER A 38 -7.17 -6.00 3.38
CA SER A 38 -8.24 -5.01 3.15
C SER A 38 -9.07 -5.33 1.90
N ILE A 39 -8.42 -5.71 0.80
CA ILE A 39 -9.03 -6.10 -0.47
C ILE A 39 -9.86 -7.37 -0.30
N ALA A 40 -9.29 -8.41 0.32
CA ALA A 40 -9.97 -9.68 0.56
C ALA A 40 -11.24 -9.49 1.42
N ARG A 41 -11.18 -8.64 2.44
CA ARG A 41 -12.36 -8.27 3.24
C ARG A 41 -13.39 -7.50 2.41
N SER A 42 -12.96 -6.56 1.57
CA SER A 42 -13.82 -5.79 0.66
C SER A 42 -14.56 -6.67 -0.34
N LEU A 43 -13.87 -7.67 -0.88
CA LEU A 43 -14.42 -8.65 -1.82
C LEU A 43 -15.40 -9.59 -1.12
N LYS A 44 -15.09 -10.04 0.11
CA LYS A 44 -15.94 -10.97 0.86
C LYS A 44 -17.19 -10.30 1.44
N SER A 45 -17.09 -9.09 1.99
CA SER A 45 -18.26 -8.42 2.59
C SER A 45 -19.17 -7.76 1.57
N LYS A 46 -18.67 -7.45 0.35
CA LYS A 46 -19.35 -6.63 -0.67
C LYS A 46 -19.90 -5.29 -0.16
N SER A 47 -19.46 -4.83 1.02
CA SER A 47 -19.89 -3.56 1.61
C SER A 47 -18.69 -2.64 1.80
N THR A 48 -18.92 -1.37 1.51
CA THR A 48 -17.98 -0.27 1.73
C THR A 48 -18.04 0.28 3.16
N LYS A 49 -18.97 -0.22 3.99
CA LYS A 49 -19.14 0.22 5.38
C LYS A 49 -17.87 -0.04 6.20
N GLY A 50 -17.29 1.05 6.71
CA GLY A 50 -16.09 1.04 7.56
C GLY A 50 -14.77 1.35 6.84
N LYS A 51 -14.76 1.49 5.50
CA LYS A 51 -13.57 1.91 4.76
C LYS A 51 -13.58 3.42 4.49
N SER A 52 -12.52 4.11 4.91
CA SER A 52 -12.32 5.54 4.65
C SER A 52 -11.54 5.74 3.35
N LEU A 53 -12.23 6.18 2.30
CA LEU A 53 -11.60 6.53 1.01
C LEU A 53 -10.56 7.63 1.17
N LEU A 54 -10.85 8.65 1.99
CA LEU A 54 -9.90 9.72 2.28
C LEU A 54 -8.62 9.18 2.90
N PHE A 55 -8.71 8.23 3.84
CA PHE A 55 -7.53 7.60 4.43
C PHE A 55 -6.67 6.91 3.37
N MET A 56 -7.29 6.15 2.46
CA MET A 56 -6.56 5.49 1.37
C MET A 56 -5.91 6.49 0.41
N CYS A 57 -6.59 7.58 0.08
CA CYS A 57 -6.03 8.66 -0.75
C CYS A 57 -4.85 9.36 -0.05
N PHE A 58 -4.95 9.63 1.26
CA PHE A 58 -3.84 10.21 2.03
C PHE A 58 -2.63 9.27 2.06
N ILE A 59 -2.84 7.96 2.23
CA ILE A 59 -1.74 6.98 2.17
C ILE A 59 -1.11 6.95 0.78
N ALA A 60 -1.92 6.93 -0.29
CA ALA A 60 -1.43 6.96 -1.66
C ALA A 60 -0.58 8.21 -1.93
N PHE A 61 -1.05 9.37 -1.49
CA PHE A 61 -0.31 10.62 -1.60
C PHE A 61 0.99 10.60 -0.79
N GLY A 62 0.93 10.09 0.45
CA GLY A 62 2.12 9.89 1.29
C GLY A 62 3.15 8.97 0.63
N TYR A 63 2.71 7.91 -0.06
CA TYR A 63 3.60 7.03 -0.81
C TYR A 63 4.28 7.77 -1.98
N ILE A 64 3.57 8.60 -2.73
CA ILE A 64 4.13 9.42 -3.81
C ILE A 64 5.18 10.40 -3.26
N CYS A 65 4.89 11.06 -2.14
CA CYS A 65 5.86 11.94 -1.47
C CYS A 65 7.10 11.18 -0.98
N GLY A 66 6.92 10.00 -0.38
CA GLY A 66 8.02 9.15 0.08
C GLY A 66 8.92 8.66 -1.06
N ILE A 67 8.33 8.22 -2.18
CA ILE A 67 9.05 7.86 -3.40
C ILE A 67 9.83 9.07 -3.94
N SER A 68 9.18 10.24 -4.01
CA SER A 68 9.81 11.47 -4.50
C SER A 68 11.00 11.89 -3.64
N ALA A 69 10.89 11.81 -2.31
CA ALA A 69 12.00 12.10 -1.40
C ALA A 69 13.18 11.15 -1.62
N LYS A 70 12.93 9.84 -1.78
CA LYS A 70 13.98 8.84 -2.05
C LYS A 70 14.62 9.02 -3.43
N LEU A 71 13.85 9.45 -4.44
CA LEU A 71 14.38 9.80 -5.76
C LEU A 71 15.33 11.00 -5.68
N LEU A 72 14.99 12.02 -4.88
CA LEU A 72 15.83 13.20 -4.65
C LEU A 72 17.11 12.87 -3.87
N GLU A 73 17.05 11.94 -2.90
CA GLU A 73 18.23 11.49 -2.16
C GLU A 73 19.14 10.52 -2.95
N HIS A 74 18.71 10.04 -4.13
CA HIS A 74 19.40 9.02 -4.93
C HIS A 74 19.80 7.74 -4.14
N LYS A 75 19.10 7.44 -3.05
CA LYS A 75 19.33 6.27 -2.20
C LYS A 75 18.25 5.23 -2.43
N TYR A 76 18.54 4.28 -3.31
CA TYR A 76 17.67 3.15 -3.62
C TYR A 76 17.84 2.04 -2.58
N ASN A 77 17.19 2.19 -1.43
CA ASN A 77 17.16 1.16 -0.40
C ASN A 77 16.11 0.09 -0.72
N LEU A 78 16.19 -1.07 -0.05
CA LEU A 78 15.20 -2.15 -0.14
C LEU A 78 13.75 -1.65 0.07
N ALA A 79 13.54 -0.71 0.99
CA ALA A 79 12.25 -0.07 1.22
C ALA A 79 11.66 0.57 -0.05
N PHE A 80 12.50 1.20 -0.90
CA PHE A 80 12.08 1.83 -2.16
C PHE A 80 11.47 0.82 -3.13
N TRP A 81 12.05 -0.38 -3.23
CA TRP A 81 11.51 -1.45 -4.07
C TRP A 81 10.13 -1.92 -3.59
N PHE A 82 9.88 -1.88 -2.27
CA PHE A 82 8.57 -2.22 -1.71
C PHE A 82 7.52 -1.11 -1.86
N TYR A 83 7.88 0.15 -2.13
CA TYR A 83 6.90 1.20 -2.42
C TYR A 83 6.10 0.93 -3.70
N ILE A 84 6.73 0.33 -4.73
CA ILE A 84 6.10 0.07 -6.03
C ILE A 84 4.90 -0.89 -5.94
N PRO A 85 5.02 -2.12 -5.38
CA PRO A 85 3.86 -2.99 -5.24
C PRO A 85 2.82 -2.41 -4.27
N ASN A 86 3.26 -1.61 -3.29
CA ASN A 86 2.38 -1.03 -2.28
C ASN A 86 1.45 0.04 -2.89
N ILE A 87 1.97 0.92 -3.75
CA ILE A 87 1.12 1.91 -4.45
C ILE A 87 0.14 1.21 -5.41
N VAL A 88 0.57 0.16 -6.11
CA VAL A 88 -0.31 -0.63 -6.98
C VAL A 88 -1.44 -1.28 -6.19
N MET A 89 -1.15 -1.86 -5.02
CA MET A 89 -2.16 -2.44 -4.14
C MET A 89 -3.11 -1.39 -3.57
N VAL A 90 -2.59 -0.23 -3.16
CA VAL A 90 -3.37 0.94 -2.71
C VAL A 90 -4.39 1.36 -3.77
N THR A 91 -3.92 1.53 -5.01
CA THR A 91 -4.75 2.01 -6.12
C THR A 91 -5.79 0.96 -6.48
N THR A 92 -5.41 -0.33 -6.42
CA THR A 92 -6.34 -1.43 -6.64
C THR A 92 -7.45 -1.43 -5.59
N ASP A 93 -7.14 -1.28 -4.29
CA ASP A 93 -8.15 -1.24 -3.22
C ASP A 93 -9.09 -0.04 -3.37
N ILE A 94 -8.57 1.13 -3.76
CA ILE A 94 -9.37 2.33 -4.06
C ILE A 94 -10.32 2.06 -5.22
N CYS A 95 -9.84 1.49 -6.33
CA CYS A 95 -10.68 1.16 -7.49
C CYS A 95 -11.78 0.15 -7.11
N LEU A 96 -11.44 -0.85 -6.29
CA LEU A 96 -12.37 -1.86 -5.81
C LEU A 96 -13.42 -1.26 -4.86
N TYR A 97 -13.02 -0.29 -4.04
CA TYR A 97 -13.93 0.48 -3.19
C TYR A 97 -14.96 1.25 -4.03
N PHE A 98 -14.52 1.97 -5.08
CA PHE A 98 -15.46 2.66 -5.99
C PHE A 98 -16.44 1.69 -6.65
N ARG A 99 -15.98 0.50 -7.06
CA ARG A 99 -16.84 -0.54 -7.62
C ARG A 99 -17.91 -1.00 -6.62
N ASN A 100 -17.52 -1.35 -5.39
CA ASN A 100 -18.47 -1.77 -4.37
C ASN A 100 -19.44 -0.63 -3.98
N LYS A 101 -18.96 0.62 -3.93
CA LYS A 101 -19.82 1.78 -3.63
C LYS A 101 -20.94 1.94 -4.65
N ARG A 102 -20.65 1.70 -5.93
CA ARG A 102 -21.67 1.75 -6.99
C ARG A 102 -22.74 0.67 -6.80
N ILE A 103 -22.34 -0.55 -6.42
CA ILE A 103 -23.27 -1.67 -6.16
C ILE A 103 -24.15 -1.36 -4.95
N GLU A 104 -23.58 -0.80 -3.88
CA GLU A 104 -24.32 -0.45 -2.66
C GLU A 104 -25.35 0.65 -2.91
N ASN A 105 -25.00 1.68 -3.70
CA ASN A 105 -25.95 2.73 -4.09
C ASN A 105 -27.13 2.18 -4.89
N SER A 106 -26.90 1.30 -5.86
CA SER A 106 -27.99 0.69 -6.64
C SER A 106 -28.91 -0.19 -5.79
N LEU A 107 -28.36 -0.92 -4.82
CA LEU A 107 -29.16 -1.77 -3.91
C LEU A 107 -30.01 -0.92 -2.95
N SER A 108 -29.46 0.21 -2.48
CA SER A 108 -30.18 1.13 -1.60
C SER A 108 -31.32 1.86 -2.32
N GLU A 109 -31.17 2.14 -3.62
CA GLU A 109 -32.22 2.75 -4.44
C GLU A 109 -33.42 1.79 -4.62
N THR A 110 -33.19 0.50 -4.88
CA THR A 110 -34.26 -0.50 -4.99
C THR A 110 -35.05 -0.66 -3.68
N ILE A 111 -34.38 -0.67 -2.52
CA ILE A 111 -35.06 -0.80 -1.22
C ILE A 111 -35.99 0.39 -0.93
N ILE A 112 -35.62 1.61 -1.35
CA ILE A 112 -36.47 2.80 -1.16
C ILE A 112 -37.66 2.82 -2.11
N ILE A 113 -37.54 2.21 -3.30
CA ILE A 113 -38.64 2.16 -4.27
C ILE A 113 -39.69 1.10 -3.88
N GLU A 114 -39.31 0.04 -3.17
CA GLU A 114 -40.22 -1.02 -2.72
C GLU A 114 -40.81 -0.84 -1.31
N ALA A 115 -40.40 0.20 -0.57
CA ALA A 115 -40.87 0.51 0.79
C ALA A 115 -41.90 1.66 0.81
#